data_AF-A0A3N5PEM4-F1
#
_entry.id   AF-A0A3N5PEM4-F1
#
_cell.length_a   1.000
_cell.length_b   1.000
_cell.length_c   1.000
_cell.angle_alpha   90.00
_cell.angle_beta   90.00
_cell.angle_gamma   90.00
#
_symmetry.space_group_name_H-M   'P 1'
#
loop_
_entity.id
_entity.type
_entity.pdbx_description
1 polymer ?
#
loop_
_entity_poly.entity_id
_entity_poly.type
_entity_poly.pdbx_seq_one_letter_code
_entity_poly.pdbx_strand_id
1 'polypeptide(L)' 'MSNRTQYPPIEPFDTGYLAVGDGHEMYYEQSGNPSGKPALFVHGGPGGGADANAR' A
#
# COMPACT_ATOMS: atom_id res chain seq x y z
N MET A 1 0.06 -16.36 -24.20
CA MET A 1 0.38 -15.39 -23.13
C MET A 1 -0.28 -15.91 -21.87
N SER A 2 0.46 -16.08 -20.77
CA SER A 2 -0.14 -16.50 -19.50
C SER A 2 -0.98 -15.35 -18.96
N ASN A 3 -2.30 -15.53 -18.83
CA ASN A 3 -3.16 -14.55 -18.16
C ASN A 3 -2.74 -14.46 -16.69
N ARG A 4 -2.10 -13.34 -16.31
CA ARG A 4 -1.80 -13.04 -14.91
C ARG A 4 -3.00 -12.32 -14.31
N THR A 5 -3.57 -12.89 -13.27
CA THR A 5 -4.58 -12.23 -12.42
C THR A 5 -3.91 -11.67 -11.17
N GLN A 6 -4.62 -10.81 -10.42
CA GLN A 6 -4.19 -10.41 -9.08
C GLN A 6 -4.09 -11.64 -8.17
N TYR A 7 -3.22 -11.57 -7.16
CA TYR A 7 -3.16 -12.57 -6.09
C TYR A 7 -4.43 -12.49 -5.23
N PRO A 8 -4.75 -13.54 -4.45
CA PRO A 8 -5.86 -13.48 -3.50
C PRO A 8 -5.74 -12.28 -2.54
N PRO A 9 -6.86 -11.70 -2.09
CA PRO A 9 -6.84 -10.60 -1.14
C PRO A 9 -6.19 -11.02 0.18
N ILE A 10 -5.47 -10.09 0.80
CA ILE A 10 -4.86 -10.23 2.12
C ILE A 10 -5.09 -8.94 2.90
N GLU A 11 -5.10 -9.05 4.23
CA GLU A 11 -5.07 -7.88 5.12
C GLU A 11 -3.63 -7.41 5.34
N PRO A 12 -3.41 -6.11 5.59
CA PRO A 12 -2.11 -5.62 6.03
C PRO A 12 -1.73 -6.19 7.40
N PHE A 13 -0.44 -6.42 7.62
CA PHE A 13 0.08 -6.87 8.91
C PHE A 13 0.46 -5.73 9.85
N ASP A 14 0.61 -4.51 9.32
CA ASP A 14 0.85 -3.29 10.08
C ASP A 14 0.19 -2.11 9.37
N THR A 15 -0.39 -1.19 10.14
CA THR A 15 -1.00 0.04 9.65
C THR A 15 -0.74 1.17 10.64
N GLY A 16 -0.71 2.41 10.15
CA GLY A 16 -0.49 3.54 11.04
C GLY A 16 -0.54 4.89 10.34
N TYR A 17 -0.22 5.91 11.13
CA TYR A 17 -0.08 7.28 10.66
C TYR A 17 1.34 7.76 10.95
N LEU A 18 2.00 8.26 9.90
CA LEU A 18 3.32 8.85 9.97
C LEU A 18 3.19 10.37 10.01
N ALA A 19 3.60 10.99 11.11
CA ALA A 19 3.72 12.43 11.18
C ALA A 19 4.82 12.91 10.20
N VAL A 20 4.46 13.78 9.25
CA VAL A 20 5.39 14.30 8.23
C VAL A 20 5.79 15.76 8.43
N GLY A 21 5.27 16.39 9.49
CA GLY A 21 5.47 17.81 9.79
C GLY A 21 4.27 18.66 9.42
N ASP A 22 4.30 19.93 9.80
CA ASP A 22 3.29 20.94 9.45
C ASP A 22 1.82 20.58 9.80
N GLY A 23 1.64 19.73 10.82
CA GLY A 23 0.32 19.25 11.24
C GLY A 23 -0.30 18.20 10.32
N HIS A 24 0.48 17.64 9.38
CA HIS A 24 0.04 16.57 8.49
C HIS A 24 0.53 15.20 8.97
N GLU A 25 -0.35 14.21 8.82
CA GLU A 25 -0.07 12.80 9.04
C GLU A 25 -0.42 12.00 7.78
N MET A 26 0.46 11.08 7.41
CA MET A 26 0.26 10.18 6.27
C MET A 26 -0.14 8.80 6.76
N TYR A 27 -1.30 8.33 6.32
CA TYR A 27 -1.68 6.94 6.51
C TYR A 27 -0.75 6.00 5.72
N TYR A 28 -0.40 4.85 6.30
CA TYR A 28 0.35 3.80 5.64
C TYR A 28 -0.13 2.40 6.04
N GLU A 29 0.17 1.43 5.18
CA GLU A 29 -0.03 0.00 5.43
C GLU A 29 1.18 -0.79 4.96
N GLN A 30 1.44 -1.92 5.61
CA GLN A 30 2.42 -2.92 5.18
C GLN A 30 1.73 -4.27 4.98
N SER A 31 1.89 -4.87 3.80
CA SER A 31 1.23 -6.12 3.43
C SER A 31 2.23 -7.12 2.84
N GLY A 32 1.94 -8.41 2.96
CA GLY A 32 2.79 -9.49 2.45
C GLY A 32 3.71 -10.08 3.52
N ASN A 33 4.97 -10.35 3.17
CA ASN A 33 5.93 -10.98 4.07
C ASN A 33 6.84 -9.92 4.73
N PRO A 34 6.80 -9.74 6.06
CA PRO A 34 7.66 -8.78 6.78
C PRO A 34 9.17 -9.00 6.57
N SER A 35 9.58 -10.23 6.24
CA SER A 35 10.96 -10.60 5.93
C SER A 35 11.23 -10.74 4.42
N GLY A 36 10.28 -10.28 3.59
CA GLY A 36 10.34 -10.37 2.13
C GLY A 36 11.20 -9.27 1.49
N LYS A 37 11.18 -9.23 0.15
CA LYS A 37 11.78 -8.14 -0.60
C LYS A 37 10.93 -6.86 -0.43
N PRO A 38 11.51 -5.71 -0.04
CA PRO A 38 10.74 -4.48 0.13
C PRO A 38 10.28 -3.91 -1.21
N ALA A 39 9.07 -3.35 -1.21
CA ALA A 39 8.46 -2.64 -2.33
C ALA A 39 7.58 -1.50 -1.80
N LEU A 40 7.51 -0.39 -2.52
CA LEU A 40 6.65 0.76 -2.21
C LEU A 40 5.63 0.94 -3.32
N PHE A 41 4.36 1.03 -2.95
CA PHE A 41 3.28 1.40 -3.85
C PHE A 41 2.97 2.89 -3.69
N VAL A 42 2.91 3.61 -4.81
CA VAL A 42 2.53 5.03 -4.86
C VAL A 42 1.31 5.13 -5.76
N HIS A 43 0.18 5.56 -5.20
CA HIS A 43 -1.09 5.63 -5.94
C HIS A 43 -1.05 6.73 -7.02
N GLY A 44 -1.96 6.62 -7.99
CA GLY A 44 -2.12 7.59 -9.07
C GLY A 44 -2.93 8.84 -8.69
N GLY A 45 -3.08 9.76 -9.65
CA GLY A 45 -3.68 11.09 -9.45
C GLY A 45 -2.82 11.99 -8.56
N PRO A 46 -3.41 13.07 -8.06
CA PRO A 46 -3.17 13.52 -6.69
C PRO A 46 -4.43 13.35 -5.83
N GLY A 47 -4.28 13.00 -4.55
CA GLY A 47 -5.42 12.84 -3.62
C GLY A 47 -6.30 11.61 -3.86
N GLY A 48 -5.85 10.64 -4.67
CA GLY A 48 -6.60 9.42 -4.99
C GLY A 48 -6.71 8.40 -3.86
N GLY A 49 -5.77 8.39 -2.92
CA GLY A 49 -5.69 7.40 -1.84
C GLY A 49 -5.25 6.02 -2.32
N ALA A 50 -5.04 5.11 -1.38
CA ALA A 50 -4.74 3.70 -1.67
C ALA A 50 -6.05 2.88 -1.68
N ASP A 51 -6.18 1.98 -2.65
CA ASP A 51 -7.31 1.05 -2.79
C ASP A 51 -6.80 -0.36 -3.07
N ALA A 52 -7.51 -1.38 -2.57
CA ALA A 52 -7.15 -2.78 -2.73
C ALA A 52 -7.15 -3.26 -4.20
N ASN A 53 -7.82 -2.54 -5.10
CA ASN A 53 -7.89 -2.85 -6.53
C ASN A 53 -6.99 -1.94 -7.37
N ALA A 54 -6.20 -1.06 -6.74
CA ALA A 54 -5.27 -0.20 -7.44
C ALA A 54 -4.25 -1.03 -8.26
N ARG A 55 -3.86 -0.51 -9.43
CA ARG A 55 -2.99 -1.18 -10.39
C ARG A 55 -1.78 -0.35 -10.74
#